data_AF-A0A7V5HIS2-F1
#
_entry.id   AF-A0A7V5HIS2-F1
#
_cell.length_a   1.000
_cell.length_b   1.000
_cell.length_c   1.000
_cell.angle_alpha   90.00
_cell.angle_beta   90.00
_cell.angle_gamma   90.00
#
_symmetry.space_group_name_H-M   'P 1'
#
loop_
_entity.id
_entity.type
_entity.pdbx_description
1 polymer ?
#
loop_
_entity_poly.entity_id
_entity_poly.type
_entity_poly.pdbx_seq_one_letter_code
_entity_poly.pdbx_strand_id
1 'polypeptide(L)'
;MKLKKSLFRPICLILCLLGLILIGWTSSLLSSEPDEITRINLQIRLEGLNWQAGETSLTRLAPQERRLRLGGFVPLAEDPSRFAPVFIQPELPSAWNWANRQGKNYLTSVKDQGSCGSCWAFATLG
;
A
#
# COMPACT_ATOMS: atom_id res chain seq x y z
N MET A 1 -31.31 -20.27 56.09
CA MET A 1 -31.81 -19.23 55.18
C MET A 1 -31.97 -19.81 53.78
N LYS A 2 -33.17 -20.33 53.43
CA LYS A 2 -33.42 -21.02 52.15
C LYS A 2 -33.67 -19.97 51.06
N LEU A 3 -32.67 -19.63 50.25
CA LEU A 3 -32.92 -18.88 49.01
C LEU A 3 -33.97 -19.66 48.22
N LYS A 4 -35.14 -19.06 47.97
CA LYS A 4 -36.22 -19.69 47.20
C LYS A 4 -35.66 -20.06 45.83
N LYS A 5 -35.63 -21.36 45.52
CA LYS A 5 -35.18 -21.93 44.23
C LYS A 5 -35.82 -21.25 43.00
N SER A 6 -36.93 -20.51 43.16
CA SER A 6 -37.60 -19.75 42.10
C SER A 6 -36.85 -18.50 41.64
N LEU A 7 -35.96 -17.91 42.47
CA LEU A 7 -35.16 -16.72 42.09
C LEU A 7 -33.84 -17.09 41.40
N PHE A 8 -33.39 -18.35 41.51
CA PHE A 8 -32.10 -18.79 40.98
C PHE A 8 -32.08 -18.92 39.44
N ARG A 9 -33.20 -19.38 38.86
CA ARG A 9 -33.38 -19.51 37.41
C ARG A 9 -33.30 -18.17 36.64
N PRO A 10 -34.04 -17.11 37.01
CA PRO A 10 -33.95 -15.84 36.30
C PRO A 10 -32.59 -15.16 36.48
N ILE A 11 -31.96 -15.27 37.66
CA ILE A 11 -30.62 -14.73 37.91
C ILE A 11 -29.58 -15.41 37.02
N CYS A 12 -29.64 -16.75 36.88
CA CYS A 12 -28.73 -17.49 36.01
C CYS A 12 -28.92 -17.12 34.53
N LEU A 13 -30.16 -16.93 34.07
CA LEU A 13 -30.46 -16.47 32.72
C LEU A 13 -29.94 -15.05 32.45
N ILE A 14 -30.09 -14.13 33.41
CA ILE A 14 -29.59 -12.76 33.31
C ILE A 14 -28.06 -12.75 33.27
N LEU A 15 -27.39 -13.55 34.11
CA LEU A 15 -25.93 -13.67 34.10
C LEU A 15 -25.41 -14.30 32.79
N CYS A 16 -26.11 -15.29 32.24
CA CYS A 16 -25.77 -15.84 30.91
C CYS A 16 -25.97 -14.82 29.79
N LEU A 17 -27.05 -14.04 29.81
CA LEU A 17 -27.28 -12.95 28.84
C LEU A 17 -26.24 -11.84 28.96
N LEU A 18 -25.90 -11.41 30.19
CA LEU A 18 -24.83 -10.44 30.45
C LEU A 18 -23.46 -10.96 30.00
N GLY A 19 -23.19 -12.25 30.21
CA GLY A 19 -21.98 -12.91 29.71
C GLY A 19 -21.91 -12.92 28.17
N LEU A 20 -23.01 -13.27 27.50
CA LEU A 20 -23.10 -13.23 26.03
C LEU A 20 -22.97 -11.81 25.47
N ILE A 21 -23.54 -10.81 26.16
CA ILE A 21 -23.38 -9.39 25.83
C ILE A 21 -21.93 -8.97 26.04
N LEU A 22 -21.27 -9.32 27.16
CA LEU A 22 -19.85 -9.03 27.37
C LEU A 22 -18.95 -9.69 26.30
N ILE A 23 -19.22 -10.93 25.91
CA ILE A 23 -18.46 -11.64 24.88
C ILE A 23 -18.66 -10.98 23.50
N GLY A 24 -19.89 -10.58 23.16
CA GLY A 24 -20.17 -9.83 21.93
C GLY A 24 -19.48 -8.46 21.88
N TRP A 25 -19.36 -7.77 23.02
CA TRP A 25 -18.72 -6.44 23.10
C TRP A 25 -17.19 -6.51 23.11
N THR A 26 -16.61 -7.54 23.72
CA THR A 26 -15.16 -7.76 23.71
C THR A 26 -14.63 -8.12 22.32
N SER A 27 -15.44 -8.82 21.51
CA SER A 27 -15.10 -9.18 20.13
C SER A 27 -14.86 -7.95 19.24
N SER A 28 -15.64 -6.88 19.45
CA SER A 28 -15.53 -5.62 18.69
C SER A 28 -14.35 -4.75 19.10
N LEU A 29 -13.81 -4.95 20.31
CA LEU A 29 -12.74 -4.14 20.90
C LEU A 29 -11.34 -4.72 20.64
N LEU A 30 -11.25 -6.01 20.29
CA LEU A 30 -9.97 -6.74 20.20
C LEU A 30 -9.29 -6.68 18.84
N SER A 31 -9.97 -6.22 17.78
CA SER A 31 -9.39 -6.21 16.42
C SER A 31 -9.54 -4.85 15.75
N SER A 32 -8.69 -3.89 16.11
CA SER A 32 -8.39 -2.76 15.22
C SER A 32 -6.89 -2.73 14.97
N GLU A 33 -6.37 -3.76 14.30
CA GLU A 33 -5.09 -3.59 13.62
C GLU A 33 -5.24 -2.37 12.70
N PRO A 34 -4.33 -1.38 12.76
CA PRO A 34 -4.43 -0.22 11.91
C PRO A 34 -4.41 -0.66 10.45
N ASP A 35 -5.19 0.01 9.60
CA ASP A 35 -5.16 -0.27 8.17
C ASP A 35 -3.74 -0.09 7.60
N GLU A 36 -3.49 -0.72 6.45
CA GLU A 36 -2.17 -0.76 5.82
C GLU A 36 -1.54 0.63 5.67
N ILE A 37 -2.32 1.64 5.27
CA ILE A 37 -1.86 3.00 5.05
C ILE A 37 -1.49 3.68 6.38
N THR A 38 -2.30 3.48 7.42
CA THR A 38 -1.98 4.02 8.76
C THR A 38 -0.67 3.44 9.28
N ARG A 39 -0.43 2.13 9.12
CA ARG A 39 0.84 1.51 9.56
C ARG A 39 2.04 2.03 8.76
N ILE A 40 1.92 2.15 7.43
CA ILE A 40 3.01 2.66 6.59
C ILE A 40 3.33 4.11 6.97
N ASN A 41 2.33 4.97 7.13
CA ASN A 41 2.55 6.36 7.54
C ASN A 41 3.16 6.50 8.94
N LEU A 42 2.84 5.57 9.87
CA LEU A 42 3.53 5.52 11.15
C LEU A 42 5.02 5.22 10.96
N GLN A 43 5.36 4.21 10.14
CA GLN A 43 6.74 3.84 9.87
C GLN A 43 7.54 4.95 9.19
N ILE A 44 6.98 5.62 8.18
CA ILE A 44 7.57 6.80 7.53
C ILE A 44 7.97 7.85 8.57
N ARG A 45 7.07 8.17 9.51
CA ARG A 45 7.34 9.17 10.55
C ARG A 45 8.44 8.72 11.52
N LEU A 46 8.41 7.46 11.93
CA LEU A 46 9.42 6.89 12.83
C LEU A 46 10.81 6.87 12.18
N GLU A 47 10.87 6.66 10.88
CA GLU A 47 12.10 6.65 10.09
C GLU A 47 12.52 8.06 9.61
N GLY A 48 11.72 9.10 9.86
CA GLY A 48 12.02 10.48 9.44
C GLY A 48 12.03 10.68 7.92
N LEU A 49 11.22 9.91 7.18
CA LEU A 49 11.14 9.97 5.72
C LEU A 49 10.21 11.10 5.26
N ASN A 50 10.49 11.67 4.09
CA ASN A 50 9.80 12.85 3.54
C ASN A 50 8.75 12.52 2.46
N TRP A 51 8.02 11.42 2.63
CA TRP A 51 6.92 11.03 1.73
C TRP A 51 5.70 10.61 2.54
N GLN A 52 4.54 10.43 1.89
CA GLN A 52 3.30 10.03 2.55
C GLN A 52 2.63 8.91 1.76
N ALA A 53 2.15 7.88 2.45
CA ALA A 53 1.31 6.85 1.85
C ALA A 53 -0.15 7.31 1.81
N GLY A 54 -0.85 6.99 0.72
CA GLY A 54 -2.27 7.29 0.54
C GLY A 54 -3.01 6.16 -0.16
N GLU A 55 -4.35 6.19 -0.07
CA GLU A 55 -5.23 5.24 -0.74
C GLU A 55 -5.15 5.38 -2.27
N THR A 56 -5.12 4.26 -2.99
CA THR A 56 -5.07 4.22 -4.47
C THR A 56 -5.97 3.11 -5.02
N SER A 57 -5.96 2.90 -6.34
CA SER A 57 -6.56 1.70 -6.91
C SER A 57 -5.81 0.42 -6.51
N LEU A 58 -4.52 0.50 -6.17
CA LEU A 58 -3.69 -0.66 -5.83
C LEU A 58 -3.91 -1.15 -4.40
N THR A 59 -4.16 -0.25 -3.45
CA THR A 59 -4.39 -0.58 -2.03
C THR A 59 -5.64 -1.45 -1.86
N ARG A 60 -6.64 -1.25 -2.74
CA ARG A 60 -7.88 -2.04 -2.78
C ARG A 60 -7.74 -3.43 -3.39
N LEU A 61 -6.60 -3.77 -4.01
CA LEU A 61 -6.38 -5.07 -4.63
C LEU A 61 -5.85 -6.09 -3.62
N ALA A 62 -6.20 -7.36 -3.83
CA ALA A 62 -5.59 -8.47 -3.09
C ALA A 62 -4.09 -8.58 -3.43
N PRO A 63 -3.25 -9.10 -2.50
CA PRO A 63 -1.81 -9.21 -2.73
C PRO A 63 -1.42 -9.94 -4.01
N GLN A 64 -2.21 -10.95 -4.43
CA GLN A 64 -1.94 -11.71 -5.65
C GLN A 64 -2.16 -10.87 -6.92
N GLU A 65 -3.18 -10.01 -6.91
CA GLU A 65 -3.47 -9.10 -8.02
C GLU A 65 -2.44 -7.95 -8.09
N ARG A 66 -1.95 -7.49 -6.93
CA ARG A 66 -0.84 -6.52 -6.89
C ARG A 66 0.43 -7.09 -7.53
N ARG A 67 0.69 -8.39 -7.37
CA ARG A 67 1.84 -9.06 -8.03
C ARG A 67 1.77 -9.02 -9.55
N LEU A 68 0.57 -9.02 -10.14
CA LEU A 68 0.38 -8.88 -11.59
C LEU A 68 0.73 -7.47 -12.11
N ARG A 69 0.97 -6.50 -11.22
CA ARG A 69 1.48 -5.17 -11.58
C ARG A 69 3.01 -5.14 -11.69
N LEU A 70 3.69 -6.21 -11.27
CA LEU A 70 5.14 -6.38 -11.32
C LEU A 70 5.51 -7.34 -12.45
N GLY A 71 6.79 -7.41 -12.84
CA GLY A 71 7.23 -8.33 -13.91
C GLY A 71 8.49 -7.92 -14.68
N GLY A 72 9.18 -6.86 -14.24
CA GLY A 72 10.46 -6.48 -14.85
C GLY A 72 11.52 -7.57 -14.67
N PHE A 73 12.26 -7.85 -15.73
CA PHE A 73 13.40 -8.75 -15.72
C PHE A 73 14.69 -7.92 -15.75
N VAL A 74 15.61 -8.21 -14.83
CA VAL A 74 16.97 -7.68 -14.87
C VAL A 74 17.88 -8.75 -15.45
N PRO A 75 18.54 -8.51 -16.60
CA PRO A 75 19.44 -9.49 -17.19
C PRO A 75 20.64 -9.75 -16.28
N LEU A 76 21.08 -11.01 -16.23
CA LEU A 76 22.24 -11.43 -15.42
C LEU A 76 23.58 -10.92 -15.96
N ALA A 77 23.62 -10.52 -17.24
CA ALA A 77 24.78 -9.97 -17.89
C ALA A 77 24.38 -8.74 -18.71
N GLU A 78 25.18 -7.69 -18.58
CA GLU A 78 25.05 -6.48 -19.38
C GLU A 78 25.91 -6.64 -20.64
N ASP A 79 25.37 -6.20 -21.77
CA ASP A 79 26.09 -6.13 -23.04
C ASP A 79 26.68 -4.71 -23.18
N PRO A 80 28.02 -4.54 -23.10
CA PRO A 80 28.64 -3.23 -23.17
C PRO A 80 28.29 -2.43 -24.42
N SER A 81 27.92 -3.11 -25.52
CA SER A 81 27.55 -2.45 -26.77
C SER A 81 26.23 -1.65 -26.69
N ARG A 82 25.42 -1.88 -25.65
CA ARG A 82 24.14 -1.18 -25.44
C ARG A 82 24.30 0.19 -24.77
N PHE A 83 25.46 0.50 -24.23
CA PHE A 83 25.68 1.78 -23.55
C PHE A 83 26.01 2.87 -24.57
N ALA A 84 25.27 3.98 -24.51
CA ALA A 84 25.64 5.18 -25.23
C ALA A 84 26.89 5.82 -24.60
N PRO A 85 27.81 6.39 -25.39
CA PRO A 85 28.93 7.14 -24.85
C PRO A 85 28.42 8.31 -24.02
N VAL A 86 28.84 8.39 -22.76
CA VAL A 86 28.50 9.51 -21.87
C VAL A 86 29.54 10.60 -22.03
N PHE A 87 29.10 11.78 -22.45
CA PHE A 87 29.93 12.98 -22.47
C PHE A 87 29.69 13.76 -21.18
N ILE A 88 30.73 13.89 -20.36
CA ILE A 88 30.67 14.71 -19.15
C ILE A 88 30.49 16.16 -19.57
N GLN A 89 29.36 16.76 -19.19
CA GLN A 89 29.17 18.21 -19.28
C GLN A 89 29.66 18.85 -17.98
N PRO A 90 30.46 19.93 -18.04
CA PRO A 90 31.04 20.54 -16.85
C PRO A 90 30.00 21.18 -15.94
N GLU A 91 28.85 21.60 -16.49
CA GLU A 91 27.78 22.24 -15.74
C GLU A 91 26.42 21.65 -16.13
N LEU A 92 25.76 21.01 -15.16
CA LEU A 92 24.37 20.58 -15.28
C LEU A 92 23.46 21.56 -14.52
N PRO A 93 22.23 21.79 -14.98
CA PRO A 93 21.29 22.65 -14.28
C PRO A 93 20.89 22.02 -12.94
N SER A 94 20.59 22.86 -11.95
CA SER A 94 20.14 22.42 -10.61
C SER A 94 18.78 21.73 -10.62
N ALA A 95 18.00 21.89 -11.69
CA ALA A 95 16.74 21.20 -11.93
C ALA A 95 16.55 20.93 -13.43
N TRP A 96 15.93 19.80 -13.75
CA TRP A 96 15.62 19.40 -15.12
C TRP A 96 14.22 18.79 -15.20
N ASN A 97 13.42 19.20 -16.18
CA ASN A 97 12.08 18.68 -16.39
C ASN A 97 11.75 18.58 -17.89
N TRP A 98 11.68 17.35 -18.41
CA TRP A 98 11.29 17.07 -19.80
C TRP A 98 9.83 17.46 -20.12
N ALA A 99 8.98 17.58 -19.09
CA ALA A 99 7.60 18.07 -19.28
C ALA A 99 7.55 19.55 -19.65
N ASN A 100 8.63 20.31 -19.41
CA ASN A 100 8.72 21.73 -19.75
C ASN A 100 10.17 22.12 -20.06
N ARG A 101 10.66 21.71 -21.24
CA ARG A 101 11.97 22.10 -21.74
C ARG A 101 11.79 23.22 -22.76
N GLN A 102 12.06 24.47 -22.35
CA GLN A 102 11.92 25.67 -23.19
C GLN A 102 10.49 25.82 -23.77
N GLY A 103 9.46 25.59 -22.94
CA GLY A 103 8.06 25.68 -23.35
C GLY A 103 7.55 24.47 -24.16
N LYS A 104 8.38 23.43 -24.33
CA LYS A 104 7.98 22.18 -25.00
C LYS A 104 7.92 21.02 -24.01
N ASN A 105 6.81 20.28 -24.07
CA ASN A 105 6.63 19.02 -23.36
C ASN A 105 7.09 17.86 -24.24
N TYR A 106 8.00 17.04 -23.72
CA TYR A 106 8.52 15.84 -24.39
C TYR A 106 7.94 14.53 -23.86
N LEU A 107 7.02 14.59 -22.90
CA LEU A 107 6.39 13.43 -22.29
C LEU A 107 5.05 13.11 -22.96
N THR A 108 4.72 11.82 -22.99
CA THR A 108 3.36 11.37 -23.27
C THR A 108 2.49 11.41 -22.01
N SER A 109 1.17 11.23 -22.16
CA SER A 109 0.27 11.14 -21.01
C SER A 109 0.55 9.88 -20.19
N VAL A 110 0.26 9.94 -18.88
CA VAL A 110 0.31 8.76 -18.00
C VAL A 110 -0.65 7.68 -18.51
N LYS A 111 -0.24 6.40 -18.44
CA LYS A 111 -1.01 5.24 -18.90
C LYS A 111 -1.12 4.20 -17.78
N ASP A 112 -2.07 3.25 -17.92
CA ASP A 112 -2.24 2.10 -17.00
C ASP A 112 -1.85 0.79 -17.70
N GLN A 113 -0.90 0.06 -17.10
CA GLN A 113 -0.44 -1.24 -17.60
C GLN A 113 -1.43 -2.40 -17.36
N GLY A 114 -2.46 -2.19 -16.54
CA GLY A 114 -3.40 -3.25 -16.17
C GLY A 114 -2.72 -4.38 -15.38
N SER A 115 -3.32 -5.57 -15.41
CA SER A 115 -2.86 -6.77 -14.69
C SER A 115 -1.89 -7.64 -15.51
N CYS A 116 -1.02 -7.02 -16.32
CA CYS A 116 -0.20 -7.72 -17.30
C CYS A 116 1.31 -7.80 -16.94
N GLY A 117 1.79 -7.04 -15.95
CA GLY A 117 3.24 -6.96 -15.66
C GLY A 117 4.06 -6.32 -16.79
N SER A 118 3.44 -5.48 -17.61
CA SER A 118 4.01 -4.92 -18.85
C SER A 118 4.78 -3.61 -18.68
N CYS A 119 5.17 -3.24 -17.45
CA CYS A 119 5.86 -1.97 -17.16
C CYS A 119 7.11 -1.73 -18.04
N TRP A 120 7.85 -2.79 -18.37
CA TRP A 120 9.02 -2.73 -19.24
C TRP A 120 8.69 -2.24 -20.66
N ALA A 121 7.51 -2.59 -21.20
CA ALA A 121 7.07 -2.15 -22.51
C ALA A 121 6.68 -0.66 -22.47
N PHE A 122 5.98 -0.23 -21.42
CA PHE A 122 5.65 1.18 -21.22
C PHE A 122 6.89 2.05 -21.03
N ALA A 123 7.91 1.57 -20.29
CA ALA A 123 9.18 2.27 -20.11
C ALA A 123 9.95 2.43 -21.44
N THR A 124 9.81 1.47 -22.36
CA THR A 124 10.45 1.54 -23.69
C THR A 124 9.73 2.48 -24.65
N LEU A 125 8.40 2.57 -24.54
CA LEU A 125 7.56 3.43 -25.38
C LEU A 125 7.42 4.87 -24.88
N GLY A 126 7.95 5.16 -23.69
CA GLY A 126 7.81 6.43 -22.98
C GLY A 126 8.27 7.65 -23.77
#